data_AF-A0A0E9MU02-F1
#
_entry.id   AF-A0A0E9MU02-F1
#
_cell.length_a   1.000
_cell.length_b   1.000
_cell.length_c   1.000
_cell.angle_alpha   90.00
_cell.angle_beta   90.00
_cell.angle_gamma   90.00
#
_symmetry.space_group_name_H-M   'P 1'
#
loop_
_entity.id
_entity.type
_entity.pdbx_description
1 polymer ?
#
loop_
_entity_poly.entity_id
_entity_poly.type
_entity_poly.pdbx_seq_one_letter_code
_entity_poly.pdbx_strand_id
1 'polypeptide(L)' 'MGILKQLAEYLYLRKKDPQAPKSKWISYMHGINRISILMFAAALLFMLIRFLFFRR' A
#
# COMPACT_ATOMS: atom_id res chain seq x y z
N MET A 1 -6.81 12.18 -13.03
CA MET A 1 -6.25 11.54 -11.81
C MET A 1 -4.76 11.82 -11.79
N GLY A 2 -4.27 12.62 -10.82
CA GLY A 2 -2.83 12.86 -10.68
C GLY A 2 -2.23 11.95 -9.63
N ILE A 3 -1.05 11.38 -9.88
CA ILE A 3 -0.33 10.51 -8.93
C ILE A 3 -0.18 11.21 -7.55
N LEU A 4 0.13 12.50 -7.56
CA LEU A 4 0.26 13.33 -6.35
C LEU A 4 -1.07 13.47 -5.57
N LYS A 5 -2.21 13.56 -6.27
CA LYS A 5 -3.54 13.62 -5.63
C LYS A 5 -3.84 12.29 -4.92
N GLN A 6 -3.54 11.17 -5.59
CA GLN A 6 -3.76 9.83 -5.03
C GLN A 6 -2.86 9.55 -3.82
N LEU A 7 -1.60 9.99 -3.86
CA LEU A 7 -0.70 9.88 -2.70
C LEU A 7 -1.19 10.72 -1.51
N ALA A 8 -1.65 11.95 -1.75
CA ALA A 8 -2.19 12.81 -0.69
C ALA A 8 -3.46 12.23 -0.05
N GLU A 9 -4.34 11.61 -0.85
CA GLU A 9 -5.52 10.89 -0.33
C GLU A 9 -5.13 9.64 0.45
N TYR A 10 -4.10 8.91 0.00
CA TYR A 10 -3.62 7.69 0.66
C TYR A 10 -2.94 7.97 2.01
N LEU A 11 -2.21 9.10 2.11
CA LEU A 11 -1.61 9.59 3.35
C LEU A 11 -2.60 10.33 4.26
N TYR A 12 -3.90 10.34 3.92
CA TYR A 12 -4.95 11.07 4.63
C TYR A 12 -4.72 12.58 4.75
N LEU A 13 -3.79 13.16 3.97
CA LEU A 13 -3.52 14.59 3.90
C LEU A 13 -4.64 15.35 3.17
N ARG A 14 -5.49 14.63 2.44
CA ARG A 14 -6.63 15.17 1.70
C ARG A 14 -7.84 14.27 1.86
N LYS A 15 -9.02 14.90 2.02
CA LYS A 15 -10.30 14.18 2.07
C LYS A 15 -10.53 13.45 0.75
N LYS A 16 -10.95 12.18 0.85
CA LYS A 16 -11.30 11.34 -0.30
C LYS A 16 -12.41 12.00 -1.14
N ASP A 17 -12.31 11.85 -2.46
CA ASP A 17 -13.27 12.41 -3.41
C ASP A 17 -14.73 11.97 -3.07
N PRO A 18 -15.64 12.91 -2.78
CA PRO A 18 -17.03 12.58 -2.42
C PRO A 18 -17.83 11.98 -3.58
N GLN A 19 -17.40 12.18 -4.83
CA GLN A 19 -18.02 11.58 -6.02
C GLN A 19 -17.41 10.22 -6.39
N ALA A 20 -16.47 9.71 -5.58
CA ALA A 20 -15.88 8.40 -5.84
C ALA A 20 -16.96 7.30 -5.79
N PRO A 21 -16.95 6.35 -6.73
CA PRO A 21 -17.90 5.25 -6.74
C PRO A 21 -17.81 4.48 -5.42
N LYS A 22 -18.94 4.38 -4.71
CA LYS A 22 -19.04 3.65 -3.44
C LYS A 22 -19.39 2.19 -3.70
N SER A 23 -18.50 1.47 -4.38
CA SER A 23 -18.69 0.05 -4.63
C SER A 23 -17.86 -0.79 -3.65
N LYS A 24 -18.39 -1.97 -3.27
CA LYS A 24 -17.66 -2.95 -2.46
C LYS A 24 -16.35 -3.38 -3.14
N TRP A 25 -16.34 -3.46 -4.47
CA TRP A 25 -15.17 -3.78 -5.29
C TRP A 25 -13.99 -2.84 -5.09
N ILE A 26 -14.24 -1.53 -4.93
CA ILE A 26 -13.17 -0.54 -4.68
C ILE A 26 -12.57 -0.72 -3.29
N SER A 27 -13.39 -1.11 -2.30
CA SER A 27 -12.90 -1.45 -0.96
C SER A 27 -12.02 -2.71 -0.99
N TYR A 28 -12.42 -3.74 -1.74
CA TYR A 28 -11.62 -4.94 -1.92
C TYR A 28 -10.30 -4.65 -2.63
N MET A 29 -10.31 -3.82 -3.67
CA MET A 29 -9.09 -3.39 -4.37
C MET A 29 -8.11 -2.70 -3.41
N HIS A 30 -8.61 -1.84 -2.52
CA HIS A 30 -7.78 -1.21 -1.48
C HIS A 30 -7.26 -2.24 -0.45
N GLY A 31 -8.07 -3.22 -0.08
CA GLY A 31 -7.66 -4.32 0.81
C GLY A 31 -6.50 -5.12 0.20
N ILE A 32 -6.62 -5.50 -1.07
CA ILE A 32 -5.56 -6.20 -1.80
C ILE A 32 -4.27 -5.37 -1.85
N ASN A 33 -4.36 -4.05 -2.15
CA ASN A 33 -3.18 -3.19 -2.12
C ASN A 33 -2.51 -3.15 -0.74
N ARG A 34 -3.28 -3.06 0.35
CA ARG A 34 -2.73 -3.08 1.72
C ARG A 34 -2.01 -4.40 2.00
N ILE A 35 -2.61 -5.53 1.64
CA ILE A 35 -1.99 -6.85 1.82
C ILE A 35 -0.71 -6.95 0.99
N SER A 36 -0.71 -6.46 -0.26
CA SER A 36 0.46 -6.50 -1.13
C SER A 36 1.65 -5.71 -0.57
N ILE A 37 1.40 -4.54 0.03
CA ILE A 37 2.44 -3.72 0.68
C ILE A 37 3.00 -4.44 1.90
N LEU A 38 2.15 -5.09 2.72
CA LEU A 38 2.60 -5.86 3.87
C LEU A 38 3.45 -7.07 3.45
N MET A 39 3.02 -7.82 2.44
CA MET A 39 3.79 -8.94 1.90
C MET A 39 5.12 -8.50 1.32
N PHE A 40 5.14 -7.39 0.58
CA PHE A 40 6.36 -6.82 0.02
C PHE A 40 7.33 -6.39 1.12
N ALA A 41 6.85 -5.67 2.15
CA ALA A 41 7.66 -5.27 3.28
C ALA A 41 8.22 -6.48 4.05
N ALA A 42 7.42 -7.53 4.25
CA ALA A 42 7.87 -8.77 4.87
C ALA A 42 8.98 -9.46 4.06
N ALA A 43 8.86 -9.50 2.73
CA ALA A 43 9.89 -10.06 1.84
C ALA A 43 11.18 -9.23 1.89
N LEU A 44 11.09 -7.90 1.89
CA LEU A 44 12.25 -7.02 2.07
C LEU A 44 12.94 -7.25 3.41
N LEU A 45 12.17 -7.36 4.50
CA LEU A 45 12.70 -7.62 5.82
C LEU A 45 13.39 -8.99 5.90
N PHE A 46 12.77 -10.01 5.31
CA PHE A 46 13.37 -11.35 5.21
C PHE A 46 14.70 -11.31 4.44
N MET A 47 14.74 -10.62 3.31
CA MET A 47 15.95 -10.47 2.50
C MET A 47 17.05 -9.72 3.28
N LEU A 48 16.68 -8.66 4.00
CA LEU A 48 17.61 -7.88 4.82
C LEU A 48 18.18 -8.71 5.98
N ILE A 49 17.34 -9.45 6.70
CA ILE A 49 17.77 -10.34 7.79
C ILE A 49 18.71 -11.42 7.24
N ARG A 50 18.35 -12.04 6.11
CA ARG A 50 19.21 -13.02 5.44
C ARG A 50 20.57 -12.42 5.07
N PHE A 51 20.57 -11.22 4.51
CA PHE A 51 21.78 -10.53 4.10
C PHE A 51 22.69 -10.17 5.28
N LEU A 52 22.14 -9.68 6.39
CA LEU A 52 22.91 -9.23 7.56
C LEU A 52 23.37 -10.36 8.48
N PHE A 53 22.54 -11.39 8.68
CA PHE A 53 22.79 -12.42 9.70
C PHE A 53 23.22 -13.78 9.13
N PHE A 54 22.84 -14.11 7.90
CA PHE A 54 23.08 -15.43 7.31
C PHE A 54 24.13 -15.44 6.20
N ARG A 55 24.74 -14.29 5.91
CA ARG A 55 25.83 -14.14 4.92
C ARG A 55 27.19 -14.12 5.64
N ARG A 56 27.46 -15.16 6.42
CA ARG A 56 28.82 -15.57 6.81
C ARG A 56 29.25 -16.75 5.96
#